data_AF-A0AA39FFY6-F1
#
_entry.id   AF-A0AA39FFY6-F1
#
_cell.length_a   1.000
_cell.length_b   1.000
_cell.length_c   1.000
_cell.angle_alpha   90.00
_cell.angle_beta   90.00
_cell.angle_gamma   90.00
#
_symmetry.space_group_name_H-M   'P 1'
#
loop_
_entity.id
_entity.type
_entity.pdbx_description
1 polymer ?
#
loop_
_entity_poly.entity_id
_entity_poly.type
_entity_poly.pdbx_seq_one_letter_code
_entity_poly.pdbx_strand_id
1 'polypeptide(L)'
;MESVAAKRPKMSDEIKETTQISSETKTKVKFDNTNSTFKYHHSRIDYIDKTMLIKELFGIAHVLITAPSRFGKTLNMDMVRRFVEIEIDEKGKQIELQRHEKGYLKDDQPKSKNFQYFKGKKIFGEKQFTSEHFGQYPAIYVDFRDVKGVTFEQILSKLRSAINAAFMAHNYLIDSSLWADLKWDKEIFMIYYDKQKSKLLTQDEVEEGLQILSKCLYYHHKKPVYVFIDEFDVPINTMVYENIMTLADRNLTIKLLQSVVGNVLKGSSEFVAKSLSNGCQQLAGILSHDANNVAHYPFIRGHQFCEFYGFLEDEVNELFKKLDKTECMDDIRKHYNGYCTKLKKTGLSGGRETISVYDSERAIAALPIKSLNGREYLKKVIPWRTGTPSKRLVQITAPPELESYMQL
;
A
#
# COMPACT_ATOMS: atom_id res chain seq x y z
N MET A 1 63.47 -18.10 73.91
CA MET A 1 63.75 -17.00 72.96
C MET A 1 62.69 -17.05 71.88
N GLU A 2 62.10 -15.88 71.64
CA GLU A 2 61.43 -15.43 70.42
C GLU A 2 60.04 -15.97 70.03
N SER A 3 59.08 -15.09 70.32
CA SER A 3 57.87 -14.79 69.57
C SER A 3 58.16 -14.42 68.11
N VAL A 4 57.28 -14.82 67.19
CA VAL A 4 57.17 -14.17 65.87
C VAL A 4 55.70 -13.83 65.59
N ALA A 5 55.45 -12.52 65.49
CA ALA A 5 54.28 -11.93 64.85
C ALA A 5 54.70 -11.44 63.46
N ALA A 6 53.86 -11.63 62.41
CA ALA A 6 53.81 -10.69 61.27
C ALA A 6 52.62 -10.92 60.32
N LYS A 7 51.73 -9.90 60.34
CA LYS A 7 51.13 -9.15 59.21
C LYS A 7 50.12 -9.80 58.24
N ARG A 8 48.94 -9.17 58.22
CA ARG A 8 47.82 -9.30 57.26
C ARG A 8 48.19 -8.90 55.81
N PRO A 9 47.57 -9.53 54.78
CA PRO A 9 47.35 -8.94 53.46
C PRO A 9 45.91 -8.40 53.29
N LYS A 10 45.74 -7.54 52.27
CA LYS A 10 44.62 -6.61 52.02
C LYS A 10 43.42 -7.24 51.29
N MET A 11 42.25 -6.63 51.50
CA MET A 11 41.00 -6.80 50.73
C MET A 11 41.18 -6.56 49.22
N SER A 12 40.81 -7.55 48.41
CA SER A 12 40.02 -7.41 47.18
C SER A 12 39.62 -8.80 46.68
N ASP A 13 38.46 -8.91 46.04
CA ASP A 13 38.11 -9.97 45.08
C ASP A 13 37.31 -11.21 45.52
N GLU A 14 36.37 -11.10 46.47
CA GLU A 14 35.32 -12.14 46.66
C GLU A 14 33.92 -11.56 46.90
N ILE A 15 33.41 -10.77 45.94
CA ILE A 15 31.96 -10.63 45.66
C ILE A 15 31.80 -10.42 44.15
N LYS A 16 32.07 -11.47 43.36
CA LYS A 16 31.79 -11.53 41.91
C LYS A 16 31.21 -12.89 41.48
N GLU A 17 30.48 -13.55 42.38
CA GLU A 17 29.49 -14.55 41.99
C GLU A 17 28.12 -13.91 42.17
N THR A 18 27.19 -14.22 41.25
CA THR A 18 25.79 -13.72 41.19
C THR A 18 25.50 -12.50 40.28
N THR A 19 26.22 -12.30 39.17
CA THR A 19 25.69 -11.49 38.05
C THR A 19 26.27 -11.90 36.69
N GLN A 20 26.12 -13.17 36.34
CA GLN A 20 26.18 -13.62 34.93
C GLN A 20 24.82 -14.21 34.55
N ILE A 21 23.80 -13.35 34.52
CA ILE A 21 22.65 -13.54 33.64
C ILE A 21 23.00 -12.72 32.40
N SER A 22 23.42 -13.43 31.38
CA SER A 22 23.78 -12.92 30.07
C SER A 22 22.71 -11.98 29.54
N SER A 23 23.13 -10.75 29.27
CA SER A 23 22.47 -9.74 28.45
C SER A 23 21.74 -10.36 27.26
N GLU A 24 20.41 -10.29 27.31
CA GLU A 24 19.52 -10.64 26.21
C GLU A 24 19.88 -9.85 24.95
N THR A 25 19.91 -10.57 23.85
CA THR A 25 20.13 -10.09 22.49
C THR A 25 19.01 -9.10 22.16
N LYS A 26 19.29 -7.78 22.23
CA LYS A 26 18.41 -6.77 21.63
C LYS A 26 18.39 -7.00 20.12
N THR A 27 17.41 -7.76 19.64
CA THR A 27 17.19 -8.02 18.22
C THR A 27 17.04 -6.69 17.50
N LYS A 28 18.04 -6.28 16.71
CA LYS A 28 17.92 -5.12 15.82
C LYS A 28 16.82 -5.43 14.82
N VAL A 29 15.62 -4.90 15.05
CA VAL A 29 14.52 -4.95 14.09
C VAL A 29 14.99 -4.22 12.82
N LYS A 30 15.20 -4.97 11.73
CA LYS A 30 15.46 -4.38 10.42
C LYS A 30 14.13 -4.04 9.77
N PHE A 31 13.85 -2.75 9.64
CA PHE A 31 12.72 -2.23 8.89
C PHE A 31 12.99 -2.37 7.39
N ASP A 32 12.01 -2.85 6.64
CA ASP A 32 12.13 -3.04 5.19
C ASP A 32 11.00 -2.29 4.50
N ASN A 33 11.38 -1.21 3.81
CA ASN A 33 10.47 -0.28 3.14
C ASN A 33 10.38 -0.56 1.63
N THR A 34 11.08 -1.61 1.15
CA THR A 34 11.08 -1.95 -0.28
C THR A 34 9.84 -2.76 -0.67
N ASN A 35 9.25 -3.45 0.29
CA ASN A 35 8.03 -4.23 0.11
C ASN A 35 6.85 -3.48 0.72
N SER A 36 5.75 -3.32 -0.02
CA SER A 36 4.53 -2.67 0.47
C SER A 36 3.35 -3.64 0.63
N THR A 37 3.58 -4.96 0.52
CA THR A 37 2.52 -5.97 0.55
C THR A 37 2.15 -6.38 1.98
N PHE A 38 0.86 -6.62 2.21
CA PHE A 38 0.36 -7.13 3.48
C PHE A 38 0.95 -8.50 3.81
N LYS A 39 1.13 -9.37 2.80
CA LYS A 39 1.82 -10.67 2.95
C LYS A 39 3.19 -10.57 3.60
N TYR A 40 3.92 -9.49 3.37
CA TYR A 40 5.24 -9.32 3.97
C TYR A 40 5.16 -8.73 5.38
N HIS A 41 4.26 -7.76 5.57
CA HIS A 41 4.20 -6.99 6.81
C HIS A 41 3.38 -7.64 7.93
N HIS A 42 2.40 -8.50 7.62
CA HIS A 42 1.40 -8.95 8.62
C HIS A 42 1.98 -9.57 9.91
N SER A 43 3.16 -10.22 9.84
CA SER A 43 3.78 -10.90 10.99
C SER A 43 4.89 -10.09 11.65
N ARG A 44 5.20 -8.90 11.13
CA ARG A 44 6.29 -8.08 11.67
C ARG A 44 5.86 -7.36 12.94
N ILE A 45 6.83 -7.11 13.82
CA ILE A 45 6.61 -6.43 15.10
C ILE A 45 6.15 -4.97 14.94
N ASP A 46 6.49 -4.36 13.80
CA ASP A 46 6.17 -2.99 13.42
C ASP A 46 4.84 -2.83 12.68
N TYR A 47 4.11 -3.93 12.46
CA TYR A 47 2.82 -3.90 11.82
C TYR A 47 1.72 -3.42 12.76
N ILE A 48 0.99 -2.39 12.32
CA ILE A 48 -0.20 -1.88 13.00
C ILE A 48 -1.45 -2.45 12.32
N ASP A 49 -2.30 -3.09 13.12
CA ASP A 49 -3.48 -3.79 12.62
C ASP A 49 -4.62 -2.82 12.28
N LYS A 50 -4.80 -2.65 10.96
CA LYS A 50 -5.84 -1.84 10.31
C LYS A 50 -6.86 -2.70 9.54
N THR A 51 -6.94 -4.00 9.85
CA THR A 51 -7.81 -4.96 9.14
C THR A 51 -9.30 -4.65 9.22
N MET A 52 -9.73 -3.83 10.20
CA MET A 52 -11.12 -3.34 10.27
C MET A 52 -11.53 -2.49 9.05
N LEU A 53 -10.57 -1.92 8.30
CA LEU A 53 -10.83 -1.27 7.02
C LEU A 53 -11.65 -2.16 6.08
N ILE A 54 -11.44 -3.47 6.11
CA ILE A 54 -12.17 -4.43 5.27
C ILE A 54 -13.67 -4.29 5.53
N LYS A 55 -14.11 -4.35 6.79
CA LYS A 55 -15.52 -4.23 7.14
C LYS A 55 -16.10 -2.87 6.75
N GLU A 56 -15.35 -1.79 6.97
CA GLU A 56 -15.77 -0.42 6.62
C GLU A 56 -15.95 -0.22 5.09
N LEU A 57 -15.17 -0.91 4.27
CA LEU A 57 -15.33 -0.88 2.81
C LEU A 57 -16.50 -1.76 2.34
N PHE A 58 -16.87 -2.78 3.12
CA PHE A 58 -17.98 -3.69 2.83
C PHE A 58 -19.34 -3.00 3.05
N GLY A 59 -19.75 -2.26 2.04
CA GLY A 59 -21.02 -1.53 2.00
C GLY A 59 -21.10 -0.61 0.79
N ILE A 60 -19.94 -0.24 0.25
CA ILE A 60 -19.82 0.58 -0.95
C ILE A 60 -19.42 -0.33 -2.11
N ALA A 61 -20.02 -0.12 -3.28
CA ALA A 61 -19.72 -0.92 -4.47
C ALA A 61 -18.34 -0.56 -5.04
N HIS A 62 -18.18 0.69 -5.48
CA HIS A 62 -16.94 1.15 -6.10
C HIS A 62 -16.37 2.32 -5.31
N VAL A 63 -15.12 2.19 -4.87
CA VAL A 63 -14.46 3.15 -3.99
C VAL A 63 -13.17 3.62 -4.65
N LEU A 64 -12.97 4.93 -4.75
CA LEU A 64 -11.65 5.53 -4.96
C LEU A 64 -11.19 6.16 -3.65
N ILE A 65 -10.01 5.78 -3.15
CA ILE A 65 -9.38 6.44 -2.01
C ILE A 65 -8.09 7.13 -2.47
N THR A 66 -8.03 8.45 -2.34
CA THR A 66 -6.80 9.21 -2.61
C THR A 66 -6.16 9.66 -1.31
N ALA A 67 -4.94 9.20 -1.05
CA ALA A 67 -4.19 9.51 0.16
C ALA A 67 -2.72 9.80 -0.19
N PRO A 68 -1.98 10.58 0.63
CA PRO A 68 -0.60 10.92 0.34
C PRO A 68 0.32 9.71 0.14
N SER A 69 1.48 9.94 -0.46
CA SER A 69 2.53 8.94 -0.61
C SER A 69 2.87 8.30 0.74
N ARG A 70 3.16 7.00 0.76
CA ARG A 70 3.52 6.22 1.97
C ARG A 70 2.44 6.08 3.07
N PHE A 71 1.19 6.45 2.81
CA PHE A 71 0.09 6.28 3.78
C PHE A 71 -0.49 4.84 3.83
N GLY A 72 0.26 3.84 3.35
CA GLY A 72 -0.17 2.43 3.40
C GLY A 72 -1.20 2.02 2.34
N LYS A 73 -1.35 2.79 1.25
CA LYS A 73 -2.35 2.52 0.19
C LYS A 73 -2.26 1.10 -0.40
N THR A 74 -1.09 0.75 -0.96
CA THR A 74 -0.83 -0.59 -1.52
C THR A 74 -0.96 -1.69 -0.46
N LEU A 75 -0.50 -1.44 0.77
CA LEU A 75 -0.60 -2.41 1.86
C LEU A 75 -2.06 -2.71 2.20
N ASN A 76 -2.87 -1.67 2.34
CA ASN A 76 -4.30 -1.79 2.62
C ASN A 76 -5.03 -2.45 1.46
N MET A 77 -4.66 -2.16 0.21
CA MET A 77 -5.23 -2.81 -0.96
C MET A 77 -4.90 -4.31 -1.02
N ASP A 78 -3.63 -4.68 -0.82
CA ASP A 78 -3.20 -6.09 -0.76
C ASP A 78 -3.90 -6.83 0.39
N MET A 79 -4.07 -6.17 1.53
CA MET A 79 -4.84 -6.70 2.66
C MET A 79 -6.30 -6.96 2.28
N VAL A 80 -7.03 -5.97 1.75
CA VAL A 80 -8.45 -6.15 1.38
C VAL A 80 -8.60 -7.23 0.31
N ARG A 81 -7.74 -7.23 -0.71
CA ARG A 81 -7.70 -8.25 -1.75
C ARG A 81 -7.52 -9.65 -1.18
N ARG A 82 -6.49 -9.86 -0.36
CA ARG A 82 -6.19 -11.18 0.24
C ARG A 82 -7.30 -11.69 1.14
N PHE A 83 -8.04 -10.80 1.78
CA PHE A 83 -9.17 -11.20 2.60
C PHE A 83 -10.29 -11.79 1.74
N VAL A 84 -10.61 -11.18 0.61
CA VAL A 84 -11.76 -11.56 -0.21
C VAL A 84 -11.42 -12.64 -1.25
N GLU A 85 -10.18 -12.71 -1.70
CA GLU A 85 -9.80 -13.49 -2.88
C GLU A 85 -9.90 -15.01 -2.67
N ILE A 86 -10.53 -15.68 -3.63
CA ILE A 86 -10.50 -17.14 -3.72
C ILE A 86 -9.05 -17.59 -3.95
N GLU A 87 -8.55 -18.44 -3.07
CA GLU A 87 -7.21 -19.00 -3.20
C GLU A 87 -7.23 -20.23 -4.13
N ILE A 88 -6.30 -20.25 -5.08
CA ILE A 88 -6.10 -21.34 -6.05
C ILE A 88 -4.80 -22.05 -5.73
N ASP A 89 -4.82 -23.38 -5.70
CA ASP A 89 -3.64 -24.20 -5.46
C ASP A 89 -2.74 -24.29 -6.71
N GLU A 90 -1.59 -24.94 -6.56
CA GLU A 90 -0.61 -25.11 -7.64
C GLU A 90 -1.13 -25.93 -8.82
N LYS A 91 -2.24 -26.65 -8.65
CA LYS A 91 -2.90 -27.45 -9.69
C LYS A 91 -4.07 -26.71 -10.34
N GLY A 92 -4.28 -25.44 -10.00
CA GLY A 92 -5.39 -24.65 -10.53
C GLY A 92 -6.74 -24.94 -9.87
N LYS A 93 -6.77 -25.69 -8.75
CA LYS A 93 -8.01 -25.99 -8.02
C LYS A 93 -8.23 -24.98 -6.90
N GLN A 94 -9.48 -24.55 -6.72
CA GLN A 94 -9.89 -23.75 -5.58
C GLN A 94 -9.62 -24.47 -4.25
N ILE A 95 -8.98 -23.77 -3.31
CA ILE A 95 -8.79 -24.22 -1.94
C ILE A 95 -10.11 -24.05 -1.19
N GLU A 96 -10.68 -25.17 -0.75
CA GLU A 96 -11.92 -25.17 0.03
C GLU A 96 -11.68 -24.77 1.49
N LEU A 97 -12.40 -23.74 1.94
CA LEU A 97 -12.41 -23.30 3.32
C LEU A 97 -13.37 -24.19 4.14
N GLN A 98 -12.88 -24.75 5.25
CA GLN A 98 -13.71 -25.58 6.12
C GLN A 98 -14.53 -24.75 7.10
N ARG A 99 -15.72 -25.24 7.41
CA ARG A 99 -16.65 -24.57 8.34
C ARG A 99 -17.08 -25.53 9.44
N HIS A 100 -17.31 -24.99 10.62
CA HIS A 100 -18.04 -25.69 11.69
C HIS A 100 -19.50 -25.89 11.27
N GLU A 101 -20.21 -26.78 11.97
CA GLU A 101 -21.65 -27.02 11.76
C GLU A 101 -22.49 -25.74 11.86
N LYS A 102 -22.04 -24.76 12.66
CA LYS A 102 -22.67 -23.44 12.82
C LYS A 102 -22.34 -22.45 11.68
N GLY A 103 -21.62 -22.86 10.64
CA GLY A 103 -21.25 -22.04 9.48
C GLY A 103 -19.97 -21.21 9.62
N TYR A 104 -19.39 -21.12 10.82
CA TYR A 104 -18.16 -20.35 11.05
C TYR A 104 -16.92 -21.04 10.50
N LEU A 105 -15.93 -20.27 10.03
CA LEU A 105 -14.63 -20.81 9.62
C LEU A 105 -13.98 -21.57 10.78
N LYS A 106 -13.41 -22.73 10.48
CA LYS A 106 -12.60 -23.46 11.47
C LYS A 106 -11.24 -22.77 11.66
N ASP A 107 -10.81 -22.64 12.92
CA ASP A 107 -9.58 -21.95 13.30
C ASP A 107 -8.28 -22.73 12.96
N ASP A 108 -8.41 -24.03 12.68
CA ASP A 108 -7.34 -24.98 12.43
C ASP A 108 -7.03 -25.19 10.94
N GLN A 109 -7.19 -24.17 10.10
CA GLN A 109 -7.00 -24.26 8.65
C GLN A 109 -5.59 -23.87 8.17
N PRO A 110 -4.63 -24.82 8.04
CA PRO A 110 -3.31 -24.53 7.49
C PRO A 110 -3.28 -24.45 5.96
N LYS A 111 -4.36 -24.81 5.25
CA LYS A 111 -4.33 -24.94 3.77
C LYS A 111 -4.39 -23.61 3.04
N SER A 112 -5.10 -22.62 3.57
CA SER A 112 -5.14 -21.28 2.97
C SER A 112 -3.96 -20.45 3.49
N LYS A 113 -3.09 -20.00 2.58
CA LYS A 113 -2.02 -19.04 2.90
C LYS A 113 -2.62 -17.73 3.37
N ASN A 114 -3.72 -17.29 2.76
CA ASN A 114 -4.39 -16.06 3.15
C ASN A 114 -4.91 -16.12 4.60
N PHE A 115 -5.45 -17.26 5.05
CA PHE A 115 -5.92 -17.41 6.43
C PHE A 115 -4.82 -17.12 7.46
N GLN A 116 -3.58 -17.56 7.18
CA GLN A 116 -2.44 -17.31 8.07
C GLN A 116 -2.10 -15.82 8.20
N TYR A 117 -2.37 -15.01 7.18
CA TYR A 117 -2.12 -13.57 7.24
C TYR A 117 -3.08 -12.84 8.18
N PHE A 118 -4.31 -13.35 8.33
CA PHE A 118 -5.36 -12.74 9.14
C PHE A 118 -5.56 -13.40 10.51
N LYS A 119 -4.94 -14.54 10.76
CA LYS A 119 -4.99 -15.19 12.07
C LYS A 119 -4.53 -14.21 13.16
N GLY A 120 -5.38 -13.99 14.15
CA GLY A 120 -5.11 -13.07 15.27
C GLY A 120 -5.26 -11.59 14.93
N LYS A 121 -5.77 -11.23 13.74
CA LYS A 121 -6.09 -9.84 13.38
C LYS A 121 -7.50 -9.44 13.82
N LYS A 122 -7.70 -8.15 14.06
CA LYS A 122 -8.97 -7.57 14.55
C LYS A 122 -10.19 -8.03 13.74
N ILE A 123 -10.06 -8.09 12.41
CA ILE A 123 -11.17 -8.50 11.52
C ILE A 123 -11.66 -9.93 11.75
N PHE A 124 -10.83 -10.85 12.28
CA PHE A 124 -11.27 -12.23 12.60
C PHE A 124 -12.09 -12.30 13.90
N GLY A 125 -12.12 -11.22 14.69
CA GLY A 125 -13.10 -11.06 15.77
C GLY A 125 -14.53 -10.94 15.24
N GLU A 126 -14.71 -10.50 13.99
CA GLU A 126 -16.01 -10.33 13.33
C GLU A 126 -16.48 -11.64 12.69
N LYS A 127 -16.68 -12.68 13.52
CA LYS A 127 -16.86 -14.08 13.09
C LYS A 127 -17.89 -14.29 11.98
N GLN A 128 -19.05 -13.63 12.07
CA GLN A 128 -20.10 -13.73 11.04
C GLN A 128 -19.60 -13.17 9.71
N PHE A 129 -19.12 -11.92 9.72
CA PHE A 129 -18.60 -11.22 8.55
C PHE A 129 -17.43 -11.98 7.90
N THR A 130 -16.47 -12.45 8.71
CA THR A 130 -15.34 -13.25 8.20
C THR A 130 -15.83 -14.53 7.54
N SER A 131 -16.80 -15.21 8.15
CA SER A 131 -17.33 -16.45 7.59
C SER A 131 -18.06 -16.21 6.27
N GLU A 132 -18.79 -15.10 6.14
CA GLU A 132 -19.53 -14.76 4.93
C GLU A 132 -18.65 -14.31 3.77
N HIS A 133 -17.51 -13.65 4.04
CA HIS A 133 -16.78 -12.93 3.00
C HIS A 133 -15.32 -13.37 2.78
N PHE A 134 -14.71 -14.05 3.74
CA PHE A 134 -13.31 -14.45 3.62
C PHE A 134 -13.12 -15.51 2.53
N GLY A 135 -12.21 -15.24 1.59
CA GLY A 135 -11.88 -16.12 0.48
C GLY A 135 -13.06 -16.49 -0.41
N GLN A 136 -14.06 -15.60 -0.55
CA GLN A 136 -15.31 -15.90 -1.25
C GLN A 136 -15.40 -15.36 -2.67
N TYR A 137 -14.54 -14.46 -3.11
CA TYR A 137 -14.70 -13.72 -4.37
C TYR A 137 -13.51 -13.88 -5.31
N PRO A 138 -13.72 -14.07 -6.62
CA PRO A 138 -12.66 -13.88 -7.60
C PRO A 138 -12.15 -12.43 -7.53
N ALA A 139 -10.84 -12.24 -7.53
CA ALA A 139 -10.23 -10.92 -7.44
C ALA A 139 -9.31 -10.65 -8.63
N ILE A 140 -9.44 -9.46 -9.23
CA ILE A 140 -8.50 -8.93 -10.22
C ILE A 140 -7.68 -7.85 -9.52
N TYR A 141 -6.36 -7.91 -9.65
CA TYR A 141 -5.45 -6.85 -9.21
C TYR A 141 -4.67 -6.32 -10.41
N VAL A 142 -4.63 -5.00 -10.53
CA VAL A 142 -3.87 -4.30 -11.56
C VAL A 142 -3.07 -3.18 -10.91
N ASP A 143 -1.77 -3.16 -11.15
CA ASP A 143 -0.85 -2.14 -10.64
C ASP A 143 -0.39 -1.21 -11.77
N PHE A 144 -0.67 0.09 -11.64
CA PHE A 144 -0.27 1.10 -12.61
C PHE A 144 1.06 1.80 -12.27
N ARG A 145 1.77 1.39 -11.22
CA ARG A 145 3.05 1.98 -10.80
C ARG A 145 4.11 2.08 -11.91
N ASP A 146 4.13 1.11 -12.82
CA ASP A 146 5.07 1.05 -13.95
C ASP A 146 4.49 1.57 -15.27
N VAL A 147 3.25 2.05 -15.25
CA VAL A 147 2.57 2.65 -16.40
C VAL A 147 2.98 4.12 -16.49
N LYS A 148 4.23 4.33 -16.90
CA LYS A 148 4.87 5.63 -17.08
C LYS A 148 5.41 5.78 -18.49
N GLY A 149 5.33 6.99 -19.03
CA GLY A 149 5.78 7.30 -20.38
C GLY A 149 5.56 8.75 -20.73
N VAL A 150 6.31 9.23 -21.71
CA VAL A 150 6.24 10.60 -22.23
C VAL A 150 5.43 10.71 -23.53
N THR A 151 5.02 9.57 -24.12
CA THR A 151 4.14 9.51 -25.29
C THR A 151 2.95 8.58 -25.04
N PHE A 152 1.86 8.75 -25.79
CA PHE A 152 0.70 7.87 -25.71
C PHE A 152 1.06 6.40 -25.95
N GLU A 153 1.87 6.10 -26.98
CA GLU A 153 2.27 4.72 -27.30
C GLU A 153 3.08 4.06 -26.18
N GLN A 154 3.93 4.82 -25.47
CA GLN A 154 4.65 4.28 -24.31
C GLN A 154 3.67 3.91 -23.19
N ILE A 155 2.70 4.78 -22.89
CA ILE A 155 1.67 4.47 -21.88
C ILE A 155 0.83 3.27 -22.30
N LEU A 156 0.37 3.23 -23.55
CA LEU A 156 -0.39 2.10 -24.10
C LEU A 156 0.39 0.79 -23.99
N SER A 157 1.67 0.78 -24.36
CA SER A 157 2.56 -0.38 -24.22
C SER A 157 2.73 -0.85 -22.77
N LYS A 158 2.80 0.08 -21.81
CA LYS A 158 2.85 -0.27 -20.39
C LYS A 158 1.51 -0.77 -19.85
N LEU A 159 0.39 -0.22 -20.32
CA LEU A 159 -0.94 -0.74 -20.00
C LEU A 159 -1.15 -2.15 -20.52
N ARG A 160 -0.70 -2.47 -21.75
CA ARG A 160 -0.67 -3.85 -22.28
C ARG A 160 0.04 -4.80 -21.31
N SER A 161 1.17 -4.36 -20.75
CA SER A 161 1.94 -5.15 -19.78
C SER A 161 1.20 -5.34 -18.46
N ALA A 162 0.54 -4.29 -17.95
CA ALA A 162 -0.25 -4.36 -16.71
C ALA A 162 -1.48 -5.29 -16.86
N ILE A 163 -2.19 -5.20 -18.00
CA ILE A 163 -3.31 -6.10 -18.32
C ILE A 163 -2.81 -7.54 -18.49
N ASN A 164 -1.72 -7.76 -19.23
CA ASN A 164 -1.11 -9.08 -19.37
C ASN A 164 -0.79 -9.70 -18.00
N ALA A 165 -0.18 -8.91 -17.09
CA ALA A 165 0.11 -9.38 -15.73
C ALA A 165 -1.16 -9.78 -14.96
N ALA A 166 -2.27 -9.05 -15.14
CA ALA A 166 -3.56 -9.41 -14.57
C ALA A 166 -4.08 -10.74 -15.12
N PHE A 167 -3.97 -11.01 -16.43
CA PHE A 167 -4.35 -12.31 -17.00
C PHE A 167 -3.41 -13.45 -16.57
N MET A 168 -2.10 -13.19 -16.49
CA MET A 168 -1.11 -14.17 -16.06
C MET A 168 -1.32 -14.63 -14.61
N ALA A 169 -1.84 -13.75 -13.74
CA ALA A 169 -2.19 -14.09 -12.36
C ALA A 169 -3.33 -15.13 -12.27
N HIS A 170 -4.06 -15.36 -13.36
CA HIS A 170 -5.19 -16.27 -13.45
C HIS A 170 -4.95 -17.38 -14.49
N ASN A 171 -3.69 -17.83 -14.60
CA ASN A 171 -3.26 -18.89 -15.52
C ASN A 171 -4.06 -20.20 -15.38
N TYR A 172 -4.62 -20.50 -14.20
CA TYR A 172 -5.48 -21.65 -13.96
C TYR A 172 -6.73 -21.67 -14.84
N LEU A 173 -7.13 -20.51 -15.39
CA LEU A 173 -8.22 -20.44 -16.34
C LEU A 173 -7.89 -21.15 -17.66
N ILE A 174 -6.62 -21.38 -18.02
CA ILE A 174 -6.26 -22.06 -19.28
C ILE A 174 -6.90 -23.45 -19.35
N ASP A 175 -6.92 -24.18 -18.24
CA ASP A 175 -7.48 -25.54 -18.14
C ASP A 175 -8.91 -25.55 -17.59
N SER A 176 -9.56 -24.38 -17.57
CA SER A 176 -10.93 -24.24 -17.09
C SER A 176 -11.93 -24.99 -17.96
N SER A 177 -12.93 -25.60 -17.31
CA SER A 177 -14.11 -26.15 -17.97
C SER A 177 -14.98 -25.10 -18.67
N LEU A 178 -14.75 -23.80 -18.41
CA LEU A 178 -15.48 -22.70 -19.04
C LEU A 178 -15.37 -22.73 -20.57
N TRP A 179 -14.26 -23.24 -21.11
CA TRP A 179 -14.00 -23.31 -22.56
C TRP A 179 -14.75 -24.45 -23.27
N ALA A 180 -15.41 -25.33 -22.52
CA ALA A 180 -16.25 -26.37 -23.14
C ALA A 180 -17.58 -25.80 -23.66
N ASP A 181 -17.98 -24.61 -23.19
CA ASP A 181 -19.15 -23.89 -23.71
C ASP A 181 -18.75 -23.08 -24.94
N LEU A 182 -19.38 -23.39 -26.09
CA LEU A 182 -19.13 -22.78 -27.41
C LEU A 182 -19.32 -21.26 -27.45
N LYS A 183 -19.91 -20.66 -26.41
CA LYS A 183 -20.00 -19.21 -26.25
C LYS A 183 -18.66 -18.53 -25.94
N TRP A 184 -17.66 -19.29 -25.52
CA TRP A 184 -16.37 -18.76 -25.10
C TRP A 184 -15.27 -19.14 -26.06
N ASP A 185 -14.58 -18.13 -26.58
CA ASP A 185 -13.38 -18.35 -27.37
C ASP A 185 -12.15 -18.27 -26.46
N LYS A 186 -11.52 -19.43 -26.24
CA LYS A 186 -10.26 -19.54 -25.48
C LYS A 186 -9.13 -18.73 -26.13
N GLU A 187 -9.16 -18.56 -27.45
CA GLU A 187 -8.13 -17.81 -28.16
C GLU A 187 -8.08 -16.35 -27.73
N ILE A 188 -9.25 -15.74 -27.45
CA ILE A 188 -9.32 -14.37 -26.92
C ILE A 188 -8.55 -14.27 -25.60
N PHE A 189 -8.80 -15.17 -24.64
CA PHE A 189 -8.04 -15.18 -23.38
C PHE A 189 -6.54 -15.37 -23.61
N MET A 190 -6.16 -16.24 -24.56
CA MET A 190 -4.75 -16.50 -24.88
C MET A 190 -4.04 -15.30 -25.52
N ILE A 191 -4.75 -14.40 -26.22
CA ILE A 191 -4.17 -13.15 -26.76
C ILE A 191 -3.71 -12.24 -25.61
N TYR A 192 -4.52 -12.11 -24.56
CA TYR A 192 -4.18 -11.31 -23.37
C TYR A 192 -3.15 -12.00 -22.46
N TYR A 193 -3.22 -13.32 -22.31
CA TYR A 193 -2.34 -14.10 -21.46
C TYR A 193 -0.91 -14.22 -22.03
N ASP A 194 -0.77 -14.43 -23.35
CA ASP A 194 0.54 -14.59 -23.97
C ASP A 194 1.32 -13.27 -24.02
N LYS A 195 2.59 -13.30 -23.59
CA LYS A 195 3.42 -12.10 -23.46
C LYS A 195 3.80 -11.45 -24.80
N GLN A 196 3.83 -12.20 -25.90
CA GLN A 196 4.14 -11.64 -27.22
C GLN A 196 2.87 -11.14 -27.90
N LYS A 197 1.77 -11.90 -27.84
CA LYS A 197 0.48 -11.49 -28.40
C LYS A 197 -0.06 -10.24 -27.69
N SER A 198 0.05 -10.18 -26.36
CA SER A 198 -0.43 -9.02 -25.59
C SER A 198 0.27 -7.70 -25.93
N LYS A 199 1.49 -7.72 -26.48
CA LYS A 199 2.17 -6.51 -26.97
C LYS A 199 1.53 -5.92 -28.21
N LEU A 200 0.75 -6.71 -28.95
CA LEU A 200 0.11 -6.34 -30.20
C LEU A 200 -1.34 -5.88 -30.00
N LEU A 201 -1.87 -5.92 -28.77
CA LEU A 201 -3.22 -5.45 -28.47
C LEU A 201 -3.42 -4.03 -28.98
N THR A 202 -4.51 -3.81 -29.70
CA THR A 202 -4.99 -2.50 -30.11
C THR A 202 -5.43 -1.68 -28.89
N GLN A 203 -5.71 -0.39 -29.10
CA GLN A 203 -6.26 0.46 -28.05
C GLN A 203 -7.58 -0.11 -27.51
N ASP A 204 -8.51 -0.45 -28.40
CA ASP A 204 -9.83 -0.98 -28.02
C ASP A 204 -9.71 -2.28 -27.22
N GLU A 205 -8.82 -3.18 -27.63
CA GLU A 205 -8.58 -4.43 -26.90
C GLU A 205 -7.97 -4.18 -25.50
N VAL A 206 -7.13 -3.15 -25.34
CA VAL A 206 -6.63 -2.70 -24.02
C VAL A 206 -7.77 -2.15 -23.17
N GLU A 207 -8.67 -1.36 -23.76
CA GLU A 207 -9.84 -0.79 -23.07
C GLU A 207 -10.81 -1.87 -22.58
N GLU A 208 -10.93 -2.99 -23.29
CA GLU A 208 -11.83 -4.11 -22.95
C GLU A 208 -11.19 -5.20 -22.07
N GLY A 209 -9.86 -5.23 -21.96
CA GLY A 209 -9.14 -6.36 -21.37
C GLY A 209 -9.60 -6.75 -19.95
N LEU A 210 -9.78 -5.77 -19.06
CA LEU A 210 -10.23 -6.05 -17.68
C LEU A 210 -11.71 -6.48 -17.61
N GLN A 211 -12.54 -6.02 -18.54
CA GLN A 211 -13.92 -6.48 -18.67
C GLN A 211 -13.96 -7.95 -19.13
N ILE A 212 -13.12 -8.32 -20.10
CA ILE A 212 -13.00 -9.70 -20.57
C ILE A 212 -12.53 -10.61 -19.44
N LEU A 213 -11.49 -10.20 -18.68
CA LEU A 213 -11.03 -10.99 -17.53
C LEU A 213 -12.12 -11.15 -16.46
N SER A 214 -12.89 -10.09 -16.20
CA SER A 214 -14.02 -10.11 -15.25
C SER A 214 -15.09 -11.12 -15.68
N LYS A 215 -15.42 -11.17 -16.98
CA LYS A 215 -16.32 -12.18 -17.55
C LYS A 215 -15.77 -13.59 -17.32
N CYS A 216 -14.53 -13.86 -17.73
CA CYS A 216 -13.91 -15.19 -17.59
C CYS A 216 -13.97 -15.69 -16.13
N LEU A 217 -13.66 -14.82 -15.17
CA LEU A 217 -13.69 -15.16 -13.75
C LEU A 217 -15.10 -15.39 -13.22
N TYR A 218 -16.06 -14.55 -13.61
CA TYR A 218 -17.45 -14.73 -13.24
C TYR A 218 -17.98 -16.07 -13.73
N TYR A 219 -17.74 -16.42 -15.00
CA TYR A 219 -18.26 -17.66 -15.57
C TYR A 219 -17.52 -18.91 -15.09
N HIS A 220 -16.24 -18.81 -14.73
CA HIS A 220 -15.52 -19.91 -14.09
C HIS A 220 -16.00 -20.15 -12.66
N HIS A 221 -16.01 -19.11 -11.82
CA HIS A 221 -16.30 -19.24 -10.39
C HIS A 221 -17.80 -19.19 -10.05
N LYS A 222 -18.64 -18.77 -11.00
CA LYS A 222 -20.08 -18.48 -10.80
C LYS A 222 -20.33 -17.49 -9.65
N LYS A 223 -19.43 -16.51 -9.51
CA LYS A 223 -19.44 -15.51 -8.44
C LYS A 223 -19.05 -14.14 -8.96
N PRO A 224 -19.58 -13.06 -8.37
CA PRO A 224 -19.19 -11.71 -8.75
C PRO A 224 -17.73 -11.42 -8.40
N VAL A 225 -17.08 -10.64 -9.27
CA VAL A 225 -15.65 -10.32 -9.24
C VAL A 225 -15.41 -9.02 -8.47
N TYR A 226 -14.28 -8.97 -7.75
CA TYR A 226 -13.77 -7.79 -7.07
C TYR A 226 -12.55 -7.26 -7.82
N VAL A 227 -12.51 -5.96 -8.09
CA VAL A 227 -11.44 -5.34 -8.90
C VAL A 227 -10.63 -4.35 -8.07
N PHE A 228 -9.31 -4.53 -8.05
CA PHE A 228 -8.36 -3.70 -7.31
C PHE A 228 -7.43 -2.99 -8.29
N ILE A 229 -7.44 -1.65 -8.29
CA ILE A 229 -6.64 -0.80 -9.18
C ILE A 229 -5.70 0.07 -8.34
N ASP A 230 -4.43 -0.31 -8.29
CA ASP A 230 -3.41 0.38 -7.50
C ASP A 230 -2.74 1.50 -8.31
N GLU A 231 -2.33 2.58 -7.62
CA GLU A 231 -1.58 3.69 -8.22
C GLU A 231 -2.24 4.26 -9.50
N PHE A 232 -3.58 4.39 -9.49
CA PHE A 232 -4.38 4.73 -10.69
C PHE A 232 -3.98 6.05 -11.35
N ASP A 233 -3.39 6.97 -10.58
CA ASP A 233 -3.00 8.31 -10.99
C ASP A 233 -1.59 8.39 -11.60
N VAL A 234 -0.78 7.34 -11.45
CA VAL A 234 0.62 7.32 -11.94
C VAL A 234 0.75 7.66 -13.43
N PRO A 235 -0.04 7.07 -14.36
CA PRO A 235 0.14 7.37 -15.77
C PRO A 235 -0.05 8.85 -16.09
N ILE A 236 -0.85 9.56 -15.30
CA ILE A 236 -1.14 10.98 -15.50
C ILE A 236 -0.18 11.87 -14.72
N ASN A 237 0.24 11.45 -13.53
CA ASN A 237 1.26 12.15 -12.75
C ASN A 237 2.52 12.35 -13.59
N THR A 238 2.96 11.33 -14.33
CA THR A 238 4.11 11.45 -15.24
C THR A 238 3.93 12.59 -16.25
N MET A 239 2.72 12.82 -16.76
CA MET A 239 2.43 13.92 -17.70
C MET A 239 2.50 15.31 -17.05
N VAL A 240 2.01 15.42 -15.82
CA VAL A 240 1.92 16.69 -15.10
C VAL A 240 3.31 17.14 -14.64
N TYR A 241 4.14 16.19 -14.18
CA TYR A 241 5.45 16.51 -13.62
C TYR A 241 6.56 16.62 -14.66
N GLU A 242 6.52 15.82 -15.73
CA GLU A 242 7.62 15.81 -16.69
C GLU A 242 7.49 16.92 -17.73
N ASN A 243 6.29 17.48 -17.95
CA ASN A 243 6.03 18.58 -18.90
C ASN A 243 6.54 18.33 -20.34
N ILE A 244 6.85 17.07 -20.67
CA ILE A 244 7.40 16.62 -21.97
C ILE A 244 6.27 16.11 -22.89
N MET A 245 5.17 15.60 -22.33
CA MET A 245 4.08 15.01 -23.11
C MET A 245 3.25 16.08 -23.84
N THR A 246 2.93 15.81 -25.12
CA THR A 246 2.08 16.71 -25.92
C THR A 246 0.65 16.78 -25.38
N LEU A 247 -0.08 17.87 -25.66
CA LEU A 247 -1.48 17.99 -25.26
C LEU A 247 -2.38 16.90 -25.89
N ALA A 248 -2.05 16.49 -27.12
CA ALA A 248 -2.76 15.41 -27.81
C ALA A 248 -2.57 14.06 -27.11
N ASP A 249 -1.31 13.68 -26.82
CA ASP A 249 -0.99 12.45 -26.09
C ASP A 249 -1.65 12.42 -24.70
N ARG A 250 -1.67 13.56 -24.02
CA ARG A 250 -2.34 13.71 -22.72
C ARG A 250 -3.83 13.40 -22.83
N ASN A 251 -4.52 14.00 -23.80
CA ASN A 251 -5.96 13.80 -23.98
C ASN A 251 -6.29 12.36 -24.37
N LEU A 252 -5.49 11.74 -25.24
CA LEU A 252 -5.64 10.34 -25.60
C LEU A 252 -5.45 9.42 -24.40
N THR A 253 -4.44 9.70 -23.56
CA THR A 253 -4.18 8.86 -22.39
C THR A 253 -5.28 8.98 -21.33
N ILE A 254 -5.79 10.20 -21.08
CA ILE A 254 -6.92 10.40 -20.18
C ILE A 254 -8.13 9.59 -20.65
N LYS A 255 -8.45 9.65 -21.96
CA LYS A 255 -9.55 8.88 -22.56
C LYS A 255 -9.33 7.37 -22.48
N LEU A 256 -8.11 6.90 -22.72
CA LEU A 256 -7.75 5.49 -22.59
C LEU A 256 -7.99 4.99 -21.16
N LEU A 257 -7.53 5.72 -20.14
CA LEU A 257 -7.75 5.35 -18.74
C LEU A 257 -9.21 5.42 -18.33
N GLN A 258 -9.94 6.45 -18.78
CA GLN A 258 -11.39 6.56 -18.60
C GLN A 258 -12.11 5.35 -19.18
N SER A 259 -11.71 4.89 -20.37
CA SER A 259 -12.33 3.76 -21.05
C SER A 259 -11.99 2.44 -20.39
N VAL A 260 -10.73 2.19 -20.01
CA VAL A 260 -10.32 0.99 -19.24
C VAL A 260 -11.11 0.88 -17.93
N VAL A 261 -11.19 1.97 -17.16
CA VAL A 261 -11.91 1.96 -15.88
C VAL A 261 -13.43 1.94 -16.08
N GLY A 262 -13.95 2.69 -17.05
CA GLY A 262 -15.37 2.73 -17.40
C GLY A 262 -15.89 1.36 -17.85
N ASN A 263 -15.15 0.65 -18.70
CA ASN A 263 -15.54 -0.67 -19.21
C ASN A 263 -15.58 -1.73 -18.10
N VAL A 264 -14.58 -1.73 -17.21
CA VAL A 264 -14.58 -2.70 -16.09
C VAL A 264 -15.60 -2.36 -15.00
N LEU A 265 -15.85 -1.08 -14.70
CA LEU A 265 -16.77 -0.72 -13.60
C LEU A 265 -18.24 -0.59 -14.03
N LYS A 266 -18.52 -0.07 -15.24
CA LYS A 266 -19.87 0.11 -15.77
C LYS A 266 -20.25 -0.99 -16.76
N GLY A 267 -19.38 -1.23 -17.74
CA GLY A 267 -19.56 -2.24 -18.78
C GLY A 267 -19.58 -3.67 -18.25
N SER A 268 -19.16 -3.88 -17.00
CA SER A 268 -19.15 -5.19 -16.34
C SER A 268 -19.96 -5.22 -15.06
N SER A 269 -20.94 -4.33 -14.88
CA SER A 269 -21.75 -4.24 -13.64
C SER A 269 -22.51 -5.52 -13.30
N GLU A 270 -22.79 -6.38 -14.27
CA GLU A 270 -23.35 -7.72 -14.07
C GLU A 270 -22.33 -8.74 -13.50
N PHE A 271 -21.03 -8.50 -13.72
CA PHE A 271 -19.94 -9.40 -13.33
C PHE A 271 -19.14 -8.89 -12.14
N VAL A 272 -18.99 -7.56 -12.00
CA VAL A 272 -18.15 -6.89 -11.00
C VAL A 272 -19.04 -6.32 -9.92
N ALA A 273 -18.95 -6.89 -8.71
CA ALA A 273 -19.75 -6.39 -7.57
C ALA A 273 -19.06 -5.25 -6.84
N LYS A 274 -17.73 -5.24 -6.78
CA LYS A 274 -16.98 -4.23 -6.04
C LYS A 274 -15.68 -3.84 -6.72
N SER A 275 -15.27 -2.60 -6.50
CA SER A 275 -13.91 -2.16 -6.80
C SER A 275 -13.31 -1.27 -5.72
N LEU A 276 -12.00 -1.39 -5.55
CA LEU A 276 -11.19 -0.48 -4.75
C LEU A 276 -10.08 0.05 -5.65
N SER A 277 -10.06 1.36 -5.84
CA SER A 277 -9.00 2.08 -6.52
C SER A 277 -8.28 2.98 -5.53
N ASN A 278 -6.96 3.15 -5.70
CA ASN A 278 -6.21 4.09 -4.88
C ASN A 278 -5.21 4.89 -5.70
N GLY A 279 -4.85 6.08 -5.20
CA GLY A 279 -3.81 6.94 -5.77
C GLY A 279 -3.43 8.09 -4.84
N CYS A 280 -2.54 8.97 -5.28
CA CYS A 280 -2.15 10.17 -4.53
C CYS A 280 -3.02 11.39 -4.87
N GLN A 281 -3.27 11.60 -6.17
CA GLN A 281 -3.94 12.80 -6.67
C GLN A 281 -5.43 12.60 -6.92
N GLN A 282 -6.19 13.67 -6.68
CA GLN A 282 -7.54 13.79 -7.19
C GLN A 282 -7.48 14.20 -8.66
N LEU A 283 -7.69 13.25 -9.55
CA LEU A 283 -7.83 13.53 -10.97
C LEU A 283 -9.30 13.76 -11.28
N ALA A 284 -9.73 15.03 -11.19
CA ALA A 284 -11.05 15.45 -11.63
C ALA A 284 -11.27 15.05 -13.09
N GLY A 285 -12.41 14.44 -13.41
CA GLY A 285 -12.80 14.05 -14.78
C GLY A 285 -12.69 12.56 -15.09
N ILE A 286 -11.74 11.83 -14.50
CA ILE A 286 -11.43 10.45 -14.93
C ILE A 286 -12.44 9.43 -14.44
N LEU A 287 -12.86 9.59 -13.19
CA LEU A 287 -13.90 8.74 -12.61
C LEU A 287 -15.24 9.46 -12.47
N SER A 288 -15.28 10.78 -12.74
CA SER A 288 -16.44 11.62 -12.38
C SER A 288 -17.48 11.78 -13.48
N HIS A 289 -17.17 11.48 -14.75
CA HIS A 289 -18.16 11.61 -15.85
C HIS A 289 -18.66 10.28 -16.41
N ASP A 290 -17.81 9.24 -16.53
CA ASP A 290 -18.21 7.96 -17.12
C ASP A 290 -18.48 6.84 -16.09
N ALA A 291 -18.00 6.99 -14.85
CA ALA A 291 -18.15 6.01 -13.77
C ALA A 291 -19.08 6.53 -12.66
N ASN A 292 -20.34 6.84 -13.02
CA ASN A 292 -21.38 7.46 -12.18
C ASN A 292 -21.67 6.82 -10.79
N ASN A 293 -21.00 5.74 -10.41
CA ASN A 293 -21.18 5.01 -9.15
C ASN A 293 -19.88 4.83 -8.34
N VAL A 294 -18.78 5.52 -8.68
CA VAL A 294 -17.53 5.46 -7.89
C VAL A 294 -17.56 6.51 -6.79
N ALA A 295 -17.66 6.06 -5.54
CA ALA A 295 -17.57 6.93 -4.38
C ALA A 295 -16.11 7.35 -4.15
N HIS A 296 -15.83 8.65 -4.31
CA HIS A 296 -14.50 9.20 -4.10
C HIS A 296 -14.33 9.70 -2.66
N TYR A 297 -13.31 9.19 -1.98
CA TYR A 297 -12.90 9.54 -0.63
C TYR A 297 -11.49 10.15 -0.64
N PRO A 298 -11.38 11.47 -0.83
CA PRO A 298 -10.10 12.16 -0.69
C PRO A 298 -9.74 12.33 0.77
N PHE A 299 -8.53 11.90 1.15
CA PHE A 299 -8.03 11.96 2.52
C PHE A 299 -8.16 13.35 3.15
N ILE A 300 -7.94 14.41 2.36
CA ILE A 300 -8.04 15.81 2.81
C ILE A 300 -9.45 16.20 3.28
N ARG A 301 -10.49 15.48 2.85
CA ARG A 301 -11.88 15.73 3.27
C ARG A 301 -12.21 15.13 4.64
N GLY A 302 -11.32 14.35 5.25
CA GLY A 302 -11.50 13.81 6.60
C GLY A 302 -12.68 12.86 6.72
N HIS A 303 -12.77 11.86 5.84
CA HIS A 303 -13.82 10.84 5.84
C HIS A 303 -13.49 9.66 6.77
N GLN A 304 -14.45 8.76 6.96
CA GLN A 304 -14.31 7.60 7.88
C GLN A 304 -13.06 6.75 7.63
N PHE A 305 -12.64 6.56 6.37
CA PHE A 305 -11.46 5.74 6.10
C PHE A 305 -10.12 6.35 6.54
N CYS A 306 -10.06 7.65 6.87
CA CYS A 306 -8.78 8.32 7.16
C CYS A 306 -7.98 7.66 8.28
N GLU A 307 -8.63 7.05 9.28
CA GLU A 307 -7.93 6.37 10.37
C GLU A 307 -7.14 5.12 9.94
N PHE A 308 -7.45 4.57 8.75
CA PHE A 308 -6.75 3.42 8.20
C PHE A 308 -5.54 3.81 7.32
N TYR A 309 -5.30 5.10 7.09
CA TYR A 309 -4.23 5.59 6.21
C TYR A 309 -3.26 6.48 6.99
N GLY A 310 -1.97 6.12 6.98
CA GLY A 310 -0.96 6.71 7.86
C GLY A 310 -1.03 6.14 9.29
N PHE A 311 -0.30 6.74 10.24
CA PHE A 311 -0.31 6.30 11.64
C PHE A 311 -1.03 7.31 12.53
N LEU A 312 -1.84 6.81 13.47
CA LEU A 312 -2.41 7.60 14.55
C LEU A 312 -1.39 7.75 15.68
N GLU A 313 -1.53 8.82 16.47
CA GLU A 313 -0.60 9.09 17.56
C GLU A 313 -0.54 7.93 18.58
N ASP A 314 -1.69 7.38 18.96
CA ASP A 314 -1.79 6.25 19.87
C ASP A 314 -1.15 4.97 19.29
N GLU A 315 -1.28 4.76 17.97
CA GLU A 315 -0.66 3.62 17.29
C GLU A 315 0.87 3.73 17.30
N VAL A 316 1.41 4.94 17.13
CA VAL A 316 2.84 5.21 17.27
C VAL A 316 3.29 4.99 18.70
N ASN A 317 2.56 5.51 19.70
CA ASN A 317 2.86 5.27 21.11
C ASN A 317 2.92 3.78 21.46
N GLU A 318 1.95 2.99 20.98
CA GLU A 318 1.93 1.54 21.16
C GLU A 318 3.12 0.85 20.49
N LEU A 319 3.47 1.27 19.27
CA LEU A 319 4.60 0.73 18.53
C LEU A 319 5.92 0.96 19.26
N PHE A 320 6.15 2.18 19.77
CA PHE A 320 7.35 2.52 20.51
C PHE A 320 7.48 1.74 21.82
N LYS A 321 6.35 1.55 22.53
CA LYS A 321 6.30 0.68 23.72
C LYS A 321 6.66 -0.77 23.37
N LYS A 322 6.13 -1.32 22.27
CA LYS A 322 6.44 -2.69 21.81
C LYS A 322 7.91 -2.88 21.45
N LEU A 323 8.59 -1.81 21.01
CA LEU A 323 9.99 -1.83 20.59
C LEU A 323 10.97 -1.49 21.72
N ASP A 324 10.49 -1.31 22.97
CA ASP A 324 11.29 -0.84 24.10
C ASP A 324 12.05 0.47 23.76
N LYS A 325 11.35 1.39 23.09
CA LYS A 325 11.85 2.71 22.69
C LYS A 325 11.15 3.79 23.51
N THR A 326 11.96 4.67 24.11
CA THR A 326 11.50 5.76 24.98
C THR A 326 11.64 7.13 24.31
N GLU A 327 11.50 7.20 22.98
CA GLU A 327 11.63 8.46 22.26
C GLU A 327 10.48 9.41 22.62
N CYS A 328 10.80 10.71 22.70
CA CYS A 328 9.82 11.74 23.04
C CYS A 328 8.89 11.98 21.84
N MET A 329 7.57 11.90 22.06
CA MET A 329 6.57 12.17 21.02
C MET A 329 6.71 13.57 20.40
N ASP A 330 7.22 14.55 21.16
CA ASP A 330 7.47 15.89 20.64
C ASP A 330 8.62 15.91 19.63
N ASP A 331 9.61 15.03 19.78
CA ASP A 331 10.70 14.92 18.82
C ASP A 331 10.26 14.16 17.56
N ILE A 332 9.39 13.16 17.70
CA ILE A 332 8.76 12.48 16.55
C ILE A 332 7.90 13.47 15.75
N ARG A 333 7.06 14.27 16.42
CA ARG A 333 6.24 15.31 15.78
C ARG A 333 7.06 16.31 15.00
N LYS A 334 8.18 16.79 15.57
CA LYS A 334 9.09 17.75 14.92
C LYS A 334 9.70 17.18 13.63
N HIS A 335 9.95 15.88 13.56
CA HIS A 335 10.61 15.24 12.42
C HIS A 335 9.64 14.83 11.31
N TYR A 336 8.46 14.33 11.67
CA TYR A 336 7.55 13.70 10.72
C TYR A 336 6.39 14.58 10.27
N ASN A 337 6.19 15.71 10.98
CA ASN A 337 4.99 16.53 10.87
C ASN A 337 3.71 15.73 11.20
N GLY A 338 2.69 16.42 11.68
CA GLY A 338 1.38 15.81 11.94
C GLY A 338 0.44 16.00 10.74
N TYR A 339 -0.58 15.17 10.64
CA TYR A 339 -1.80 15.49 9.90
C TYR A 339 -3.00 15.49 10.85
N CYS A 340 -3.99 16.32 10.54
CA CYS A 340 -5.24 16.39 11.27
C CYS A 340 -6.39 16.20 10.29
N THR A 341 -7.32 15.33 10.63
CA THR A 341 -8.56 15.17 9.86
C THR A 341 -9.72 15.76 10.67
N LYS A 342 -10.76 16.25 9.97
CA LYS A 342 -11.92 16.89 10.62
C LYS A 342 -12.61 15.99 11.66
N LEU A 343 -12.42 14.67 11.58
CA LEU A 343 -12.79 13.69 12.58
C LEU A 343 -11.80 13.67 13.78
N LYS A 344 -11.58 14.81 14.46
CA LYS A 344 -10.86 14.98 15.77
C LYS A 344 -9.85 13.87 16.21
N LYS A 345 -9.01 13.37 15.31
CA LYS A 345 -7.92 12.41 15.61
C LYS A 345 -6.64 12.96 14.99
N THR A 346 -5.61 13.13 15.81
CA THR A 346 -4.27 13.56 15.39
C THR A 346 -3.44 12.35 14.96
N GLY A 347 -2.74 12.46 13.83
CA GLY A 347 -1.86 11.41 13.30
C GLY A 347 -0.52 11.96 12.83
N LEU A 348 0.44 11.07 12.55
CA LEU A 348 1.80 11.39 12.10
C LEU A 348 1.98 10.98 10.63
N SER A 349 2.46 11.91 9.79
CA SER A 349 2.72 11.62 8.37
C SER A 349 4.05 10.89 8.17
N GLY A 350 4.09 9.92 7.25
CA GLY A 350 5.35 9.33 6.78
C GLY A 350 6.18 10.40 6.07
N GLY A 351 7.45 10.55 6.45
CA GLY A 351 8.24 11.75 6.15
C GLY A 351 8.56 12.00 4.66
N ARG A 352 8.88 13.28 4.41
CA ARG A 352 9.50 13.95 3.23
C ARG A 352 8.69 14.27 1.97
N GLU A 353 7.37 14.10 1.92
CA GLU A 353 6.58 14.66 0.80
C GLU A 353 5.32 15.41 1.29
N THR A 354 5.12 16.56 0.67
CA THR A 354 4.24 17.68 1.02
C THR A 354 2.76 17.29 1.21
N ILE A 355 2.15 17.66 2.36
CA ILE A 355 0.69 17.83 2.44
C ILE A 355 0.38 19.17 1.79
N SER A 356 -0.02 19.15 0.52
CA SER A 356 -0.54 20.35 -0.15
C SER A 356 -2.00 20.54 0.21
N VAL A 357 -2.30 21.57 1.01
CA VAL A 357 -3.67 22.05 1.26
C VAL A 357 -4.02 23.04 0.16
N TYR A 358 -5.10 22.78 -0.60
CA TYR A 358 -5.67 23.74 -1.56
C TYR A 358 -7.13 23.99 -1.20
N ASP A 359 -7.44 25.26 -0.96
CA ASP A 359 -8.78 25.83 -0.88
C ASP A 359 -9.19 26.33 -2.28
N SER A 360 -10.48 26.24 -2.58
CA SER A 360 -11.06 26.46 -3.90
C SER A 360 -11.04 27.93 -4.29
N GLU A 361 -10.10 28.32 -5.17
CA GLU A 361 -10.25 29.31 -6.24
C GLU A 361 -8.89 29.52 -6.92
N ARG A 362 -8.82 29.26 -8.24
CA ARG A 362 -7.67 29.41 -9.16
C ARG A 362 -6.76 28.20 -9.33
N ALA A 363 -6.40 27.97 -10.59
CA ALA A 363 -5.78 26.77 -11.11
C ALA A 363 -4.24 26.90 -11.26
N ILE A 364 -3.59 25.73 -11.32
CA ILE A 364 -2.29 25.36 -11.93
C ILE A 364 -1.01 25.45 -11.06
N ALA A 365 -0.23 24.36 -11.16
CA ALA A 365 1.19 24.09 -10.85
C ALA A 365 1.57 23.65 -9.42
N ALA A 366 1.55 22.34 -9.18
CA ALA A 366 2.40 21.72 -8.17
C ALA A 366 3.86 21.69 -8.69
N LEU A 367 4.60 22.77 -8.48
CA LEU A 367 6.05 22.76 -8.67
C LEU A 367 6.72 22.14 -7.44
N PRO A 368 7.67 21.20 -7.60
CA PRO A 368 8.54 20.81 -6.50
C PRO A 368 9.39 22.02 -6.14
N ILE A 369 9.14 22.59 -4.97
CA ILE A 369 10.01 23.62 -4.41
C ILE A 369 11.34 22.95 -4.05
N LYS A 370 12.30 22.97 -4.98
CA LYS A 370 13.72 23.09 -4.64
C LYS A 370 13.95 24.52 -4.18
N SER A 371 13.58 24.86 -2.96
CA SER A 371 14.09 26.06 -2.31
C SER A 371 14.55 25.68 -0.90
N LEU A 372 15.85 25.78 -0.60
CA LEU A 372 16.40 27.04 -0.11
C LEU A 372 15.37 27.74 0.78
N ASN A 373 15.28 27.30 2.04
CA ASN A 373 15.10 28.19 3.21
C ASN A 373 15.12 27.47 4.57
N GLY A 374 15.62 26.23 4.66
CA GLY A 374 16.12 25.68 5.94
C GLY A 374 17.40 26.36 6.46
N ARG A 375 18.02 27.28 5.68
CA ARG A 375 19.27 27.96 6.05
C ARG A 375 19.11 29.32 6.74
N GLU A 376 17.93 29.96 6.69
CA GLU A 376 17.75 31.29 7.31
C GLU A 376 17.20 31.25 8.73
N TYR A 377 16.50 30.18 9.13
CA TYR A 377 15.99 30.05 10.50
C TYR A 377 17.12 29.76 11.51
N LEU A 378 18.18 29.06 11.06
CA LEU A 378 19.40 28.80 11.84
C LEU A 378 20.34 30.02 11.96
N LYS A 379 20.02 31.17 11.35
CA LYS A 379 20.78 32.43 11.53
C LYS A 379 20.25 33.32 12.65
N LYS A 380 19.08 33.02 13.24
CA LYS A 380 18.43 33.91 14.23
C LYS A 380 18.47 33.42 15.67
N VAL A 381 19.05 32.26 15.94
CA VAL A 381 19.18 31.71 17.30
C VAL A 381 20.65 31.39 17.54
N ILE A 382 21.30 32.19 18.39
CA ILE A 382 22.69 32.17 18.90
C ILE A 382 23.44 33.49 18.55
N PRO A 383 23.97 34.23 19.54
CA PRO A 383 24.24 35.68 19.45
C PRO A 383 25.53 36.03 18.68
N TRP A 384 25.56 37.26 18.17
CA TRP A 384 26.70 37.93 17.57
C TRP A 384 28.02 37.69 18.31
N ARG A 385 29.03 37.16 17.60
CA ARG A 385 30.43 37.61 17.73
C ARG A 385 31.07 37.65 16.34
N THR A 386 31.77 38.75 16.12
CA THR A 386 32.38 39.29 14.89
C THR A 386 33.48 38.42 14.29
N GLY A 387 33.55 38.34 12.95
CA GLY A 387 34.73 37.86 12.22
C GLY A 387 34.45 37.51 10.75
N THR A 388 35.18 38.14 9.84
CA THR A 388 35.10 38.03 8.37
C THR A 388 35.47 36.62 7.83
N PRO A 389 35.07 36.29 6.58
CA PRO A 389 34.90 34.91 6.11
C PRO A 389 36.17 34.33 5.45
N SER A 390 36.41 33.03 5.62
CA SER A 390 37.22 32.26 4.67
C SER A 390 36.52 30.96 4.29
N LYS A 391 36.39 30.77 2.97
CA LYS A 391 35.75 29.62 2.33
C LYS A 391 36.55 28.35 2.60
N ARG A 392 36.01 27.45 3.44
CA ARG A 392 36.21 26.00 3.31
C ARG A 392 34.86 25.32 3.54
N LEU A 393 34.33 24.70 2.49
CA LEU A 393 33.19 23.80 2.56
C LEU A 393 33.62 22.60 3.41
N VAL A 394 33.18 22.56 4.67
CA VAL A 394 33.19 21.33 5.47
C VAL A 394 31.89 20.60 5.16
N GLN A 395 32.03 19.45 4.50
CA GLN A 395 30.95 18.50 4.30
C GLN A 395 30.67 17.87 5.67
N ILE A 396 29.60 18.33 6.34
CA ILE A 396 29.09 17.68 7.55
C ILE A 396 28.15 16.58 7.07
N THR A 397 28.68 15.37 6.94
CA THR A 397 27.88 14.14 6.88
C THR A 397 27.20 13.94 8.24
N ALA A 398 25.88 13.73 8.23
CA ALA A 398 25.18 13.24 9.41
C ALA A 398 25.77 11.88 9.81
N PRO A 399 25.82 11.53 11.12
CA PRO A 399 26.29 10.22 11.54
C PRO A 399 25.51 9.11 10.82
N PRO A 400 26.17 8.07 10.28
CA PRO A 400 25.52 6.98 9.54
C PRO A 400 24.41 6.28 10.34
N GLU A 401 24.50 6.35 11.66
CA GLU A 401 23.53 5.80 12.59
C GLU A 401 22.17 6.50 12.47
N LEU A 402 22.09 7.80 12.16
CA LEU A 402 20.83 8.55 12.03
C LEU A 402 20.16 8.39 10.65
N GLU A 403 20.93 8.21 9.57
CA GLU A 403 20.35 8.00 8.23
C GLU A 403 19.60 6.67 8.11
N SER A 404 20.02 5.65 8.85
CA SER A 404 19.40 4.32 8.83
C SER A 404 18.08 4.23 9.60
N TYR A 405 17.78 5.18 10.50
CA TYR A 405 16.49 5.25 11.20
C TYR A 405 15.42 6.05 10.43
N MET A 406 15.78 6.77 9.36
CA MET A 406 14.98 7.93 8.92
C MET A 406 14.57 7.94 7.43
N GLN A 407 14.63 6.78 6.75
CA GLN A 407 13.89 6.56 5.49
C GLN A 407 12.56 5.81 5.69
N LEU A 408 12.15 5.61 6.95
CA LEU A 408 10.86 5.07 7.41
C LEU A 408 9.66 5.89 6.93
#